data_AF-A0A531M5W5-F1
#
_entry.id   AF-A0A531M5W5-F1
#
_cell.length_a   1.000
_cell.length_b   1.000
_cell.length_c   1.000
_cell.angle_alpha   90.00
_cell.angle_beta   90.00
_cell.angle_gamma   90.00
#
_symmetry.space_group_name_H-M   'P 1'
#
loop_
_entity.id
_entity.type
_entity.pdbx_description
1 polymer ?
#
loop_
_entity_poly.entity_id
_entity_poly.type
_entity_poly.pdbx_seq_one_letter_code
_entity_poly.pdbx_strand_id
1 'polypeptide(L)'
;AEVARRAGVSVSTVSHVVNGTRFVSPEKARLINDAIATMGYQPNELARALKASTTNSVGLAISAISNPYFTDIICAVEAECARLGLMVFLSDTQEDPDRELQVVRAFHQRRVDGVILAPSGSPERAIDYLTEKKLPCVLIDRFADDRFDQIGVENDTAMHALIDHVAAFGHKRIG
;
A
#
# COMPACT_ATOMS: atom_id res chain seq x y z
N ALA A 1 -25.78 17.36 2.23
CA ALA A 1 -27.11 17.99 2.29
C ALA A 1 -27.15 19.28 1.46
N GLU A 2 -26.15 20.17 1.60
CA GLU A 2 -26.02 21.44 0.87
C GLU A 2 -26.06 21.29 -0.66
N VAL A 3 -25.22 20.41 -1.22
CA VAL A 3 -25.16 20.10 -2.66
C VAL A 3 -26.52 19.62 -3.20
N ALA A 4 -27.22 18.79 -2.43
CA ALA A 4 -28.52 18.23 -2.81
C ALA A 4 -29.60 19.32 -2.90
N ARG A 5 -29.63 20.25 -1.92
CA ARG A 5 -30.51 21.43 -1.96
C ARG A 5 -30.25 22.29 -3.19
N ARG A 6 -28.97 22.57 -3.48
CA ARG A 6 -28.59 23.47 -4.57
C ARG A 6 -28.85 22.87 -5.96
N ALA A 7 -28.65 21.55 -6.10
CA ALA A 7 -28.94 20.82 -7.33
C ALA A 7 -30.42 20.39 -7.46
N GLY A 8 -31.28 20.70 -6.48
CA GLY A 8 -32.70 20.35 -6.52
C GLY A 8 -33.00 18.84 -6.50
N VAL A 9 -32.12 18.05 -5.88
CA VAL A 9 -32.22 16.58 -5.85
C VAL A 9 -32.15 16.03 -4.42
N SER A 10 -32.45 14.74 -4.25
CA SER A 10 -32.26 14.07 -2.96
C SER A 10 -30.77 13.85 -2.65
N VAL A 11 -30.40 13.75 -1.37
CA VAL A 11 -29.03 13.41 -0.94
C VAL A 11 -28.61 12.03 -1.51
N SER A 12 -29.56 11.10 -1.64
CA SER A 12 -29.32 9.79 -2.26
C SER A 12 -28.93 9.93 -3.73
N THR A 13 -29.57 10.83 -4.48
CA THR A 13 -29.26 11.08 -5.90
C THR A 13 -27.86 11.66 -6.06
N VAL A 14 -27.45 12.61 -5.20
CA VAL A 14 -26.07 13.12 -5.17
C VAL A 14 -25.08 11.99 -4.90
N SER A 15 -25.37 11.11 -3.94
CA SER A 15 -24.51 9.96 -3.64
C SER A 15 -24.39 8.99 -4.82
N HIS A 16 -25.45 8.76 -5.59
CA HIS A 16 -25.39 7.91 -6.77
C HIS A 16 -24.54 8.49 -7.90
N VAL A 17 -24.60 9.81 -8.11
CA VAL A 17 -23.75 10.49 -9.12
C VAL A 17 -22.29 10.49 -8.68
N VAL A 18 -22.01 10.85 -7.42
CA VAL A 18 -20.63 10.91 -6.90
C VAL A 18 -19.97 9.53 -6.86
N ASN A 19 -20.73 8.47 -6.52
CA ASN A 19 -20.18 7.11 -6.39
C ASN A 19 -20.43 6.22 -7.64
N GLY A 20 -21.07 6.72 -8.70
CA GLY A 20 -21.37 5.93 -9.91
C GLY A 20 -22.25 4.69 -9.70
N THR A 21 -23.05 4.64 -8.63
CA THR A 21 -23.75 3.40 -8.20
C THR A 21 -25.11 3.16 -8.86
N ARG A 22 -25.66 4.14 -9.57
CA ARG A 22 -26.96 4.03 -10.25
C ARG A 22 -27.00 4.99 -11.43
N PHE A 23 -27.70 4.61 -12.50
CA PHE A 23 -27.97 5.51 -13.62
C PHE A 23 -28.77 6.74 -13.16
N VAL A 24 -28.23 7.93 -13.47
CA VAL A 24 -28.85 9.23 -13.26
C VAL A 24 -28.82 9.96 -14.60
N SER A 25 -29.89 10.67 -14.94
CA SER A 25 -29.95 11.37 -16.23
C SER A 25 -28.79 12.37 -16.37
N PRO A 26 -28.22 12.53 -17.59
CA PRO A 26 -27.08 13.41 -17.83
C PRO A 26 -27.32 14.85 -17.34
N GLU A 27 -28.55 15.34 -17.49
CA GLU A 27 -28.99 16.66 -17.02
C GLU A 27 -28.86 16.80 -15.49
N LYS A 28 -29.35 15.81 -14.73
CA LYS A 28 -29.26 15.81 -13.26
C LYS A 28 -27.83 15.64 -12.78
N ALA A 29 -27.05 14.78 -13.46
CA ALA A 29 -25.63 14.60 -13.15
C ALA A 29 -24.85 15.92 -13.35
N ARG A 30 -25.15 16.66 -14.41
CA ARG A 30 -24.56 17.98 -14.68
C ARG A 30 -24.90 19.00 -13.59
N LEU A 31 -26.17 19.14 -13.20
CA LEU A 31 -26.58 20.04 -12.11
C LEU A 31 -25.88 19.72 -10.78
N ILE A 32 -25.69 18.43 -10.49
CA ILE A 32 -24.98 17.98 -9.28
C ILE A 32 -23.49 18.35 -9.37
N ASN A 33 -22.84 18.09 -10.51
CA ASN A 33 -21.42 18.40 -10.70
C ASN A 33 -21.15 19.90 -10.64
N ASP A 34 -22.00 20.74 -11.25
CA ASP A 34 -21.91 22.19 -11.18
C ASP A 34 -22.07 22.68 -9.72
N ALA A 35 -23.02 22.10 -8.97
CA ALA A 35 -23.20 22.43 -7.56
C ALA A 35 -22.00 21.99 -6.70
N ILE A 36 -21.38 20.84 -6.98
CA ILE A 36 -20.17 20.37 -6.30
C ILE A 36 -19.00 21.33 -6.57
N ALA A 37 -18.74 21.65 -7.84
CA ALA A 37 -17.66 22.53 -8.26
C ALA A 37 -17.80 23.93 -7.64
N THR A 38 -19.01 24.50 -7.65
CA THR A 38 -19.26 25.84 -7.11
C THR A 38 -19.16 25.90 -5.58
N MET A 39 -19.32 24.78 -4.87
CA MET A 39 -19.24 24.72 -3.41
C MET A 39 -17.88 24.25 -2.89
N GLY A 40 -16.95 23.86 -3.77
CA GLY A 40 -15.71 23.21 -3.35
C GLY A 40 -15.94 21.95 -2.52
N TYR A 41 -17.10 21.29 -2.71
CA TYR A 41 -17.45 20.13 -1.90
C TYR A 41 -16.55 18.95 -2.27
N GLN A 42 -15.60 18.63 -1.38
CA GLN A 42 -14.85 17.39 -1.49
C GLN A 42 -15.66 16.24 -0.87
N PRO A 43 -15.88 15.14 -1.60
CA PRO A 43 -16.47 13.94 -1.01
C PRO A 43 -15.65 13.52 0.21
N ASN A 44 -16.32 13.27 1.33
CA ASN A 44 -15.64 12.81 2.53
C ASN A 44 -15.13 11.38 2.31
N GLU A 45 -13.84 11.25 2.02
CA GLU A 45 -13.11 10.00 1.86
C GLU A 45 -13.40 9.00 3.00
N LEU A 46 -13.49 9.50 4.24
CA LEU A 46 -13.79 8.69 5.43
C LEU A 46 -15.20 8.08 5.38
N ALA A 47 -16.18 8.84 4.90
CA ALA A 47 -17.55 8.36 4.71
C ALA A 47 -17.67 7.38 3.53
N ARG A 48 -16.83 7.54 2.50
CA ARG A 48 -16.73 6.57 1.40
C ARG A 48 -16.09 5.27 1.88
N ALA A 49 -15.01 5.34 2.64
CA ALA A 49 -14.31 4.19 3.18
C ALA A 49 -15.18 3.37 4.15
N LEU A 50 -15.97 4.04 5.00
CA LEU A 50 -16.94 3.38 5.89
C LEU A 50 -18.01 2.59 5.13
N LYS A 51 -18.37 3.00 3.91
CA LYS A 51 -19.39 2.35 3.08
C LYS A 51 -18.81 1.33 2.11
N ALA A 52 -17.60 1.56 1.61
CA ALA A 52 -16.90 0.71 0.65
C ALA A 52 -16.04 -0.39 1.31
N SER A 53 -15.85 -0.33 2.63
CA SER A 53 -14.96 -1.21 3.40
C SER A 53 -13.48 -1.17 2.95
N THR A 54 -13.08 -0.11 2.26
CA THR A 54 -11.70 0.11 1.77
C THR A 54 -11.30 1.56 1.93
N THR A 55 -10.02 1.83 2.21
CA THR A 55 -9.48 3.21 2.29
C THR A 55 -8.76 3.66 1.03
N ASN A 56 -8.70 2.80 -0.01
CA ASN A 56 -7.88 2.97 -1.20
C ASN A 56 -6.43 3.33 -0.83
N SER A 57 -5.83 2.58 0.09
CA SER A 57 -4.48 2.86 0.54
C SER A 57 -3.69 1.60 0.89
N VAL A 58 -2.40 1.62 0.57
CA VAL A 58 -1.44 0.55 0.85
C VAL A 58 -0.35 1.08 1.78
N GLY A 59 0.04 0.30 2.77
CA GLY A 59 1.23 0.56 3.58
C GLY A 59 2.47 -0.04 2.93
N LEU A 60 3.54 0.73 2.74
CA LEU A 60 4.83 0.26 2.27
C LEU A 60 5.86 0.44 3.40
N ALA A 61 6.31 -0.66 4.00
CA ALA A 61 7.34 -0.71 5.03
C ALA A 61 8.63 -1.25 4.43
N ILE A 62 9.70 -0.45 4.42
CA ILE A 62 10.99 -0.84 3.84
C ILE A 62 12.10 -0.77 4.89
N SER A 63 13.11 -1.63 4.76
CA SER A 63 14.18 -1.78 5.76
C SER A 63 15.18 -0.63 5.79
N ALA A 64 15.42 0.06 4.66
CA ALA A 64 16.30 1.22 4.62
C ALA A 64 15.96 2.15 3.44
N ILE A 65 15.26 3.26 3.71
CA ILE A 65 14.93 4.25 2.66
C ILE A 65 16.17 4.92 2.04
N SER A 66 17.30 4.92 2.76
CA SER A 66 18.57 5.45 2.28
C SER A 66 19.29 4.52 1.31
N ASN A 67 18.90 3.25 1.24
CA ASN A 67 19.50 2.29 0.32
C ASN A 67 18.91 2.49 -1.10
N PRO A 68 19.74 2.84 -2.11
CA PRO A 68 19.26 3.07 -3.47
C PRO A 68 18.49 1.90 -4.09
N TYR A 69 18.72 0.67 -3.63
CA TYR A 69 17.96 -0.51 -4.02
C TYR A 69 16.44 -0.33 -3.87
N PHE A 70 15.99 0.31 -2.79
CA PHE A 70 14.56 0.52 -2.55
C PHE A 70 13.97 1.67 -3.35
N THR A 71 14.78 2.60 -3.89
CA THR A 71 14.27 3.75 -4.64
C THR A 71 13.44 3.31 -5.84
N ASP A 72 13.94 2.36 -6.63
CA ASP A 72 13.24 1.87 -7.82
C ASP A 72 11.96 1.12 -7.44
N ILE A 73 11.99 0.36 -6.34
CA ILE A 73 10.82 -0.36 -5.80
C ILE A 73 9.75 0.65 -5.35
N ILE A 74 10.12 1.67 -4.58
CA ILE A 74 9.20 2.71 -4.11
C ILE A 74 8.54 3.41 -5.32
N CYS A 75 9.33 3.81 -6.31
CA CYS A 75 8.83 4.45 -7.52
C CYS A 75 7.85 3.55 -8.29
N ALA A 76 8.16 2.26 -8.45
CA ALA A 76 7.30 1.31 -9.15
C ALA A 76 5.99 1.07 -8.39
N VAL A 77 6.06 0.87 -7.07
CA VAL A 77 4.88 0.67 -6.21
C VAL A 77 3.99 1.92 -6.22
N GLU A 78 4.58 3.11 -6.08
CA GLU A 78 3.84 4.38 -6.10
C GLU A 78 3.15 4.60 -7.43
N ALA A 79 3.86 4.42 -8.56
CA ALA A 79 3.30 4.62 -9.88
C ALA A 79 2.11 3.68 -10.16
N GLU A 80 2.22 2.41 -9.77
CA GLU A 80 1.16 1.43 -9.97
C GLU A 80 -0.03 1.68 -9.01
N CYS A 81 0.24 2.05 -7.76
CA CYS A 81 -0.82 2.47 -6.82
C CYS A 81 -1.56 3.69 -7.35
N ALA A 82 -0.86 4.71 -7.84
CA ALA A 82 -1.45 5.90 -8.42
C ALA A 82 -2.33 5.57 -9.64
N ARG A 83 -1.89 4.65 -10.52
CA ARG A 83 -2.68 4.16 -11.66
C ARG A 83 -3.98 3.50 -11.24
N LEU A 84 -3.99 2.85 -10.08
CA LEU A 84 -5.15 2.18 -9.47
C LEU A 84 -5.99 3.12 -8.58
N GLY A 85 -5.58 4.37 -8.39
CA GLY A 85 -6.24 5.32 -7.49
C GLY A 85 -6.00 5.02 -6.00
N LEU A 86 -4.93 4.31 -5.67
CA LEU A 86 -4.50 3.97 -4.32
C LEU A 86 -3.45 4.96 -3.81
N MET A 87 -3.50 5.26 -2.51
CA MET A 87 -2.52 6.07 -1.80
C MET A 87 -1.48 5.18 -1.10
N VAL A 88 -0.20 5.56 -1.16
CA VAL A 88 0.88 4.83 -0.47
C VAL A 88 1.27 5.53 0.83
N PHE A 89 1.25 4.80 1.94
CA PHE A 89 1.88 5.22 3.19
C PHE A 89 3.26 4.57 3.30
N LEU A 90 4.31 5.35 3.06
CA LEU A 90 5.69 4.87 3.17
C LEU A 90 6.22 4.98 4.61
N SER A 91 6.94 3.97 5.07
CA SER A 91 7.66 3.99 6.35
C SER A 91 8.98 3.24 6.28
N ASP A 92 9.97 3.77 6.99
CA ASP A 92 11.31 3.21 7.12
C ASP A 92 11.43 2.47 8.46
N THR A 93 11.60 1.14 8.38
CA THR A 93 11.70 0.24 9.54
C THR A 93 13.14 0.10 10.05
N GLN A 94 14.14 0.58 9.30
CA GLN A 94 15.54 0.66 9.75
C GLN A 94 16.16 -0.67 10.15
N GLU A 95 15.73 -1.77 9.51
CA GLU A 95 16.13 -3.15 9.85
C GLU A 95 15.88 -3.51 11.33
N ASP A 96 14.97 -2.79 12.01
CA ASP A 96 14.64 -2.98 13.42
C ASP A 96 13.28 -3.71 13.56
N PRO A 97 13.27 -4.95 14.10
CA PRO A 97 12.04 -5.73 14.32
C PRO A 97 10.98 -5.04 15.19
N ASP A 98 11.39 -4.25 16.20
CA ASP A 98 10.44 -3.53 17.06
C ASP A 98 9.77 -2.40 16.30
N ARG A 99 10.57 -1.69 15.49
CA ARG A 99 10.07 -0.61 14.63
C ARG A 99 9.17 -1.14 13.52
N GLU A 100 9.53 -2.28 12.92
CA GLU A 100 8.71 -3.00 11.95
C GLU A 100 7.30 -3.32 12.50
N LEU A 101 7.22 -3.93 13.68
CA LEU A 101 5.95 -4.20 14.34
C LEU A 101 5.15 -2.93 14.62
N GLN A 102 5.81 -1.85 15.06
CA GLN A 102 5.15 -0.56 15.30
C GLN A 102 4.55 0.02 14.02
N VAL A 103 5.29 -0.03 12.91
CA VAL A 103 4.84 0.43 11.59
C VAL A 103 3.66 -0.38 11.10
N VAL A 104 3.73 -1.72 11.16
CA VAL A 104 2.63 -2.60 10.77
C VAL A 104 1.37 -2.32 11.59
N ARG A 105 1.50 -2.14 12.91
CA ARG A 105 0.38 -1.74 13.78
C ARG A 105 -0.19 -0.38 13.37
N ALA A 106 0.67 0.58 13.06
CA ALA A 106 0.29 1.92 12.65
C ALA A 106 -0.46 1.93 11.30
N PHE A 107 -0.08 1.08 10.36
CA PHE A 107 -0.80 0.85 9.11
C PHE A 107 -2.16 0.19 9.35
N HIS A 108 -2.21 -0.85 10.18
CA HIS A 108 -3.46 -1.51 10.55
C HIS A 108 -4.46 -0.54 11.21
N GLN A 109 -3.99 0.30 12.14
CA GLN A 109 -4.82 1.32 12.80
C GLN A 109 -5.36 2.38 11.83
N ARG A 110 -4.60 2.70 10.77
CA ARG A 110 -5.02 3.57 9.67
C ARG A 110 -5.96 2.88 8.68
N ARG A 111 -6.22 1.57 8.87
CA ARG A 111 -7.08 0.73 8.03
C ARG A 111 -6.61 0.65 6.58
N VAL A 112 -5.28 0.60 6.35
CA VAL A 112 -4.77 0.32 5.00
C VAL A 112 -5.35 -1.01 4.49
N ASP A 113 -5.60 -1.09 3.18
CA ASP A 113 -6.20 -2.24 2.53
C ASP A 113 -5.23 -3.42 2.41
N GLY A 114 -3.93 -3.12 2.45
CA GLY A 114 -2.86 -4.12 2.44
C GLY A 114 -1.51 -3.50 2.79
N VAL A 115 -0.53 -4.37 3.03
CA VAL A 115 0.85 -4.00 3.37
C VAL A 115 1.83 -4.64 2.37
N ILE A 116 2.84 -3.89 1.97
CA ILE A 116 4.04 -4.42 1.33
C ILE A 116 5.16 -4.22 2.35
N LEU A 117 5.80 -5.31 2.76
CA LEU A 117 6.80 -5.32 3.82
C LEU A 117 8.12 -5.88 3.29
N ALA A 118 9.20 -5.11 3.37
CA ALA A 118 10.55 -5.63 3.35
C ALA A 118 10.93 -6.01 4.79
N PRO A 119 10.93 -7.31 5.15
CA PRO A 119 11.12 -7.73 6.52
C PRO A 119 12.57 -7.58 6.96
N SER A 120 12.75 -7.23 8.23
CA SER A 120 14.02 -7.29 8.94
C SER A 120 14.51 -8.73 9.11
N GLY A 121 15.73 -8.90 9.64
CA GLY A 121 16.27 -10.23 9.94
C GLY A 121 15.60 -11.02 11.05
N SER A 122 14.65 -10.45 11.79
CA SER A 122 13.85 -11.17 12.78
C SER A 122 12.41 -10.66 12.79
N PRO A 123 11.63 -10.93 11.72
CA PRO A 123 10.35 -10.27 11.47
C PRO A 123 9.17 -10.96 12.16
N GLU A 124 9.40 -12.00 12.96
CA GLU A 124 8.38 -12.96 13.42
C GLU A 124 7.21 -12.25 14.10
N ARG A 125 7.50 -11.23 14.92
CA ARG A 125 6.47 -10.47 15.65
C ARG A 125 5.54 -9.68 14.73
N ALA A 126 6.08 -9.11 13.65
CA ALA A 126 5.27 -8.37 12.68
C ALA A 126 4.45 -9.33 11.80
N ILE A 127 5.07 -10.41 11.35
CA ILE A 127 4.44 -11.49 10.58
C ILE A 127 3.28 -12.14 11.35
N ASP A 128 3.48 -12.45 12.63
CA ASP A 128 2.44 -13.03 13.47
C ASP A 128 1.29 -12.05 13.69
N TYR A 129 1.60 -10.76 13.88
CA TYR A 129 0.57 -9.74 13.98
C TYR A 129 -0.25 -9.61 12.68
N LEU A 130 0.40 -9.60 11.51
CA LEU A 130 -0.26 -9.56 10.20
C LEU A 130 -1.21 -10.76 10.02
N THR A 131 -0.73 -11.95 10.39
CA THR A 131 -1.49 -13.20 10.33
C THR A 131 -2.71 -13.15 11.26
N GLU A 132 -2.50 -12.78 12.53
CA GLU A 132 -3.56 -12.71 13.55
C GLU A 132 -4.66 -11.73 13.15
N LYS A 133 -4.27 -10.56 12.60
CA LYS A 133 -5.21 -9.52 12.17
C LYS A 133 -5.78 -9.75 10.78
N LYS A 134 -5.32 -10.79 10.07
CA LYS A 134 -5.70 -11.08 8.68
C LYS A 134 -5.52 -9.86 7.77
N LEU A 135 -4.45 -9.09 8.01
CA LEU A 135 -4.12 -7.94 7.19
C LEU A 135 -3.38 -8.45 5.94
N PRO A 136 -3.92 -8.24 4.72
CA PRO A 136 -3.25 -8.70 3.50
C PRO A 136 -1.84 -8.13 3.42
N CYS A 137 -0.86 -8.99 3.12
CA CYS A 137 0.53 -8.58 3.03
C CYS A 137 1.27 -9.34 1.93
N VAL A 138 2.18 -8.65 1.26
CA VAL A 138 3.19 -9.24 0.37
C VAL A 138 4.56 -8.89 0.93
N LEU A 139 5.43 -9.88 1.04
CA LEU A 139 6.81 -9.67 1.47
C LEU A 139 7.70 -9.39 0.26
N ILE A 140 8.67 -8.51 0.42
CA ILE A 140 9.63 -8.18 -0.65
C ILE A 140 11.08 -8.24 -0.15
N ASP A 141 12.03 -8.29 -1.08
CA ASP A 141 13.49 -8.31 -0.84
C ASP A 141 14.00 -9.60 -0.18
N ARG A 142 13.48 -9.95 1.00
CA ARG A 142 13.86 -11.12 1.77
C ARG A 142 12.72 -12.10 1.92
N PHE A 143 12.99 -13.36 1.61
CA PHE A 143 12.10 -14.48 1.96
C PHE A 143 12.18 -14.73 3.46
N ALA A 144 11.06 -14.62 4.16
CA ALA A 144 10.99 -14.71 5.61
C ALA A 144 9.94 -15.71 6.10
N ASP A 145 8.78 -15.83 5.46
CA ASP A 145 7.71 -16.69 5.94
C ASP A 145 6.73 -17.14 4.84
N ASP A 146 6.57 -18.45 4.69
CA ASP A 146 5.76 -19.08 3.63
C ASP A 146 4.24 -18.86 3.77
N ARG A 147 3.77 -18.26 4.87
CA ARG A 147 2.36 -17.88 5.03
C ARG A 147 1.93 -16.74 4.10
N PHE A 148 2.89 -15.99 3.54
CA PHE A 148 2.65 -14.82 2.73
C PHE A 148 3.17 -15.01 1.31
N ASP A 149 2.59 -14.29 0.36
CA ASP A 149 3.19 -14.14 -0.96
C ASP A 149 4.50 -13.33 -0.84
N GLN A 150 5.54 -13.73 -1.55
CA GLN A 150 6.87 -13.14 -1.40
C GLN A 150 7.54 -12.89 -2.76
N ILE A 151 8.19 -11.75 -2.91
CA ILE A 151 8.93 -11.36 -4.11
C ILE A 151 10.36 -10.99 -3.69
N GLY A 152 11.32 -11.85 -3.99
CA GLY A 152 12.73 -11.64 -3.67
C GLY A 152 13.62 -11.95 -4.85
N VAL A 153 14.93 -11.75 -4.64
CA VAL A 153 15.96 -12.11 -5.61
C VAL A 153 16.44 -13.53 -5.34
N GLU A 154 16.68 -14.31 -6.40
CA GLU A 154 17.36 -15.60 -6.29
C GLU A 154 18.85 -15.35 -6.01
N ASN A 155 19.25 -15.49 -4.75
CA ASN A 155 20.60 -15.20 -4.30
C ASN A 155 21.49 -16.46 -4.26
N ASP A 156 20.93 -17.67 -4.23
CA ASP A 156 21.72 -18.89 -4.03
C ASP A 156 22.65 -19.13 -5.23
N THR A 157 22.10 -19.13 -6.43
CA THR A 157 22.90 -19.33 -7.66
C THR A 157 23.91 -18.20 -7.88
N ALA A 158 23.52 -16.95 -7.60
CA ALA A 158 24.40 -15.79 -7.76
C ALA A 158 25.58 -15.84 -6.79
N MET A 159 25.34 -16.23 -5.53
CA MET A 159 26.39 -16.36 -4.52
C MET A 159 27.31 -17.53 -4.82
N HIS A 160 26.80 -18.67 -5.27
CA HIS A 160 27.65 -19.78 -5.73
C HIS A 160 28.59 -19.34 -6.85
N ALA A 161 28.07 -18.68 -7.88
CA ALA A 161 28.88 -18.18 -9.00
C ALA A 161 29.96 -17.18 -8.54
N LEU A 162 29.63 -16.31 -7.59
CA LEU A 162 30.58 -15.35 -7.01
C LEU A 162 31.70 -16.06 -6.25
N ILE A 163 31.36 -17.04 -5.39
CA ILE A 163 32.34 -17.78 -4.61
C ILE A 163 33.23 -18.63 -5.51
N ASP A 164 32.67 -19.32 -6.51
CA ASP A 164 33.42 -20.12 -7.48
C ASP A 164 34.43 -19.26 -8.25
N HIS A 165 34.00 -18.07 -8.67
CA HIS A 165 34.87 -17.12 -9.36
C HIS A 165 36.05 -16.69 -8.49
N VAL A 166 35.81 -16.33 -7.22
CA VAL A 166 36.87 -15.94 -6.28
C VAL A 166 37.79 -17.12 -5.95
N ALA A 167 37.23 -18.32 -5.75
CA ALA A 167 38.01 -19.53 -5.50
C ALA A 167 38.90 -19.90 -6.70
N ALA A 168 38.45 -19.68 -7.94
CA ALA A 168 39.24 -19.91 -9.15
C ALA A 168 40.52 -19.06 -9.23
N PHE A 169 40.57 -17.92 -8.54
CA PHE A 169 41.79 -17.12 -8.37
C PHE A 169 42.74 -17.62 -7.26
N GLY A 170 42.41 -18.75 -6.62
CA GLY A 170 43.25 -19.40 -5.60
C GLY A 170 43.02 -18.89 -4.17
N HIS A 171 41.99 -18.07 -3.95
CA HIS A 171 41.61 -17.63 -2.61
C HIS A 171 41.04 -18.80 -1.79
N LYS A 172 41.64 -19.06 -0.62
CA LYS A 172 41.23 -20.14 0.31
C LYS A 172 40.60 -19.64 1.61
N ARG A 173 40.62 -18.32 1.84
CA ARG A 173 40.00 -17.63 2.98
C ARG A 173 39.21 -16.46 2.43
N ILE A 174 37.89 -16.58 2.47
CA ILE A 174 36.91 -15.62 1.96
C ILE A 174 36.04 -15.23 3.15
N GLY A 175 35.81 -13.94 3.37
CA GLY A 175 35.05 -13.41 4.51
C GLY A 175 34.80 -11.92 4.38
#